data_AF-A0A259CIA4-F1
#
_entry.id   AF-A0A259CIA4-F1
#
_cell.length_a   1.000
_cell.length_b   1.000
_cell.length_c   1.000
_cell.angle_alpha   90.00
_cell.angle_beta   90.00
_cell.angle_gamma   90.00
#
_symmetry.space_group_name_H-M   'P 1'
#
loop_
_entity.id
_entity.type
_entity.pdbx_description
1 polymer ?
#
loop_
_entity_poly.entity_id
_entity_poly.type
_entity_poly.pdbx_seq_one_letter_code
_entity_poly.pdbx_strand_id
1 'polypeptide(L)'
;MLSEAEARRKGRRDGDVATPRETASEHPGAKHRSRPDLHTALDLDAEPQLPVELAGLRHLLTPDVLRHAQMRARTIGVGGDEVLLHAGLISPEALAAAQAAHLGIDLWDGEPVLLLPAEDVPGALRAGLALAGTRQAPVLVAGVRGRALRRLAEELAAAPAEATRVRLTSPETLRAALARHGAGGLAQAAADGLRQRHPHLSAADAPQGRRLAWPFLMVAAGLLLLAFFAPAALQMAVLGAVSTVFLCALGLRLASCLMPEPAPALPRLEDRHLPVYSILVPLYREAAMVPRLASALAALDYPPEKLDIKLIQLVKLL
;
A
#
# COMPACT_ATOMS: atom_id res chain seq x y z
N MET A 1 -55.15 2.49 -27.10
CA MET A 1 -56.37 2.74 -27.89
C MET A 1 -56.15 4.02 -28.69
N LEU A 2 -55.52 3.87 -29.86
CA LEU A 2 -55.25 4.83 -30.95
C LEU A 2 -54.93 3.86 -32.12
N SER A 3 -55.80 3.58 -33.10
CA SER A 3 -56.34 4.44 -34.17
C SER A 3 -55.24 5.32 -34.77
N GLU A 4 -54.96 5.38 -36.05
CA GLU A 4 -55.34 4.73 -37.32
C GLU A 4 -54.48 5.47 -38.37
N ALA A 5 -54.37 4.90 -39.58
CA ALA A 5 -54.07 5.62 -40.83
C ALA A 5 -52.67 6.28 -40.97
N GLU A 6 -51.96 6.27 -42.09
CA GLU A 6 -52.15 5.85 -43.48
C GLU A 6 -50.74 6.02 -44.10
N ALA A 7 -50.14 5.01 -44.72
CA ALA A 7 -50.34 4.57 -46.10
C ALA A 7 -49.48 5.31 -47.16
N ARG A 8 -49.08 4.50 -48.16
CA ARG A 8 -48.52 4.80 -49.50
C ARG A 8 -46.99 4.78 -49.56
N ARG A 9 -46.33 4.06 -50.49
CA ARG A 9 -46.69 3.36 -51.74
C ARG A 9 -45.44 2.51 -52.10
N LYS A 10 -45.50 1.20 -52.39
CA LYS A 10 -46.00 0.48 -53.59
C LYS A 10 -44.93 0.21 -54.68
N GLY A 11 -44.77 -1.09 -55.00
CA GLY A 11 -44.25 -1.66 -56.27
C GLY A 11 -42.88 -2.32 -56.10
N ARG A 12 -42.65 -3.64 -56.10
CA ARG A 12 -43.06 -4.77 -56.97
C ARG A 12 -42.70 -4.58 -58.45
N ARG A 13 -41.64 -5.25 -58.93
CA ARG A 13 -41.69 -6.33 -59.93
C ARG A 13 -40.30 -6.87 -60.30
N ASP A 14 -40.32 -8.16 -60.61
CA ASP A 14 -39.29 -9.04 -61.17
C ASP A 14 -38.79 -8.64 -62.57
N GLY A 15 -37.67 -9.23 -62.98
CA GLY A 15 -37.13 -9.23 -64.36
C GLY A 15 -35.61 -9.00 -64.32
N ASP A 16 -34.76 -10.02 -64.26
CA ASP A 16 -34.35 -10.97 -65.32
C ASP A 16 -33.28 -10.40 -66.30
N VAL A 17 -32.28 -11.25 -66.56
CA VAL A 17 -31.26 -11.26 -67.63
C VAL A 17 -30.14 -10.20 -67.64
N ALA A 18 -28.90 -10.71 -67.58
CA ALA A 18 -27.82 -10.53 -68.58
C ALA A 18 -26.43 -10.29 -67.95
N THR A 19 -25.57 -11.30 -68.01
CA THR A 19 -24.12 -11.10 -68.08
C THR A 19 -23.75 -10.42 -69.40
N PRO A 20 -22.77 -9.51 -69.41
CA PRO A 20 -21.67 -9.72 -70.34
C PRO A 20 -20.28 -9.30 -69.80
N ARG A 21 -19.32 -10.18 -70.11
CA ARG A 21 -17.94 -9.92 -70.54
C ARG A 21 -17.01 -9.10 -69.64
N GLU A 22 -16.00 -9.82 -69.17
CA GLU A 22 -14.59 -9.43 -69.11
C GLU A 22 -14.24 -8.14 -69.86
N THR A 23 -13.77 -7.15 -69.09
CA THR A 23 -12.68 -6.29 -69.51
C THR A 23 -11.61 -6.36 -68.44
N ALA A 24 -10.52 -7.04 -68.78
CA ALA A 24 -9.27 -6.98 -68.05
C ALA A 24 -8.81 -5.52 -67.96
N SER A 25 -8.63 -5.02 -66.74
CA SER A 25 -7.72 -3.91 -66.48
C SER A 25 -6.78 -4.34 -65.37
N GLU A 26 -5.54 -4.60 -65.76
CA GLU A 26 -4.40 -4.75 -64.87
C GLU A 26 -4.35 -3.58 -63.89
N HIS A 27 -4.22 -3.89 -62.59
CA HIS A 27 -3.66 -2.97 -61.61
C HIS A 27 -2.50 -3.69 -60.90
N PRO A 28 -1.29 -3.11 -60.94
CA PRO A 28 -0.09 -3.74 -60.42
C PRO A 28 0.02 -3.54 -58.91
N GLY A 29 0.49 -4.57 -58.20
CA GLY A 29 1.16 -4.37 -56.91
C GLY A 29 0.32 -4.48 -55.65
N ALA A 30 -0.57 -5.47 -55.54
CA ALA A 30 -0.97 -5.95 -54.21
C ALA A 30 0.12 -6.90 -53.69
N LYS A 31 1.13 -6.35 -53.00
CA LYS A 31 2.05 -7.16 -52.18
C LYS A 31 1.19 -8.01 -51.27
N HIS A 32 1.17 -9.32 -51.51
CA HIS A 32 0.62 -10.31 -50.60
C HIS A 32 1.42 -10.18 -49.30
N ARG A 33 0.95 -9.32 -48.37
CA ARG A 33 1.44 -9.32 -47.01
C ARG A 33 0.98 -10.66 -46.45
N SER A 34 1.87 -11.65 -46.55
CA SER A 34 1.77 -12.88 -45.78
C SER A 34 1.33 -12.48 -44.39
N ARG A 35 0.15 -12.93 -43.96
CA ARG A 35 -0.26 -12.80 -42.56
C ARG A 35 0.94 -13.32 -41.76
N PRO A 36 1.53 -12.54 -40.83
CA PRO A 36 2.53 -13.11 -39.96
C PRO A 36 1.85 -14.29 -39.27
N ASP A 37 2.43 -15.49 -39.41
CA ASP A 37 1.96 -16.66 -38.71
C ASP A 37 1.82 -16.27 -37.24
N LEU A 38 0.60 -16.35 -36.72
CA LEU A 38 0.30 -16.02 -35.32
C LEU A 38 1.12 -16.92 -34.36
N HIS A 39 1.60 -18.05 -34.89
CA HIS A 39 2.51 -18.98 -34.23
C HIS A 39 3.97 -18.49 -34.15
N THR A 40 4.42 -17.58 -35.01
CA THR A 40 5.80 -17.06 -34.94
C THR A 40 5.90 -15.80 -34.06
N ALA A 41 4.80 -15.07 -33.86
CA ALA A 41 4.76 -13.89 -32.99
C ALA A 41 4.50 -14.23 -31.51
N LEU A 42 4.01 -15.44 -31.23
CA LEU A 42 3.84 -16.00 -29.90
C LEU A 42 4.64 -17.29 -29.87
N ASP A 43 5.92 -17.17 -29.54
CA ASP A 43 6.81 -18.27 -29.19
C ASP A 43 6.24 -18.93 -27.91
N LEU A 44 5.18 -19.74 -28.08
CA LEU A 44 4.43 -20.40 -27.00
C LEU A 44 5.23 -21.55 -26.37
N ASP A 45 6.33 -21.94 -27.01
CA ASP A 45 7.24 -23.01 -26.59
C ASP A 45 8.49 -22.50 -25.87
N ALA A 46 8.78 -21.20 -25.95
CA ALA A 46 9.80 -20.59 -25.10
C ALA A 46 9.20 -20.40 -23.70
N GLU A 47 9.44 -21.36 -22.77
CA GLU A 47 9.11 -21.15 -21.36
C GLU A 47 9.68 -19.78 -20.94
N PRO A 48 8.83 -18.78 -20.64
CA PRO A 48 9.33 -17.49 -20.24
C PRO A 48 10.18 -17.72 -19.00
N GLN A 49 11.48 -17.42 -19.09
CA GLN A 49 12.40 -17.64 -17.98
C GLN A 49 11.82 -16.98 -16.74
N LEU A 50 11.47 -17.82 -15.76
CA LEU A 50 10.90 -17.34 -14.51
C LEU A 50 11.97 -16.50 -13.81
N PRO A 51 11.61 -15.30 -13.32
CA PRO A 51 12.47 -14.50 -12.47
C PRO A 51 12.96 -15.31 -11.27
N VAL A 52 14.13 -14.99 -10.74
CA VAL A 52 14.79 -15.75 -9.67
C VAL A 52 13.88 -15.95 -8.44
N GLU A 53 13.04 -14.96 -8.12
CA GLU A 53 12.13 -15.06 -6.98
C GLU A 53 11.00 -16.10 -7.15
N LEU A 54 10.69 -16.49 -8.39
CA LEU A 54 9.73 -17.55 -8.75
C LEU A 54 10.43 -18.86 -9.13
N ALA A 55 11.65 -18.80 -9.67
CA ALA A 55 12.38 -19.97 -10.15
C ALA A 55 12.63 -20.98 -9.02
N GLY A 56 12.92 -20.50 -7.81
CA GLY A 56 13.08 -21.35 -6.63
C GLY A 56 11.81 -22.10 -6.20
N LEU A 57 10.63 -21.70 -6.70
CA LEU A 57 9.33 -22.26 -6.29
C LEU A 57 8.80 -23.37 -7.21
N ARG A 58 9.53 -23.71 -8.28
CA ARG A 58 9.12 -24.75 -9.27
C ARG A 58 8.81 -26.11 -8.66
N HIS A 59 9.39 -26.43 -7.49
CA HIS A 59 9.18 -27.70 -6.79
C HIS A 59 7.98 -27.68 -5.82
N LEU A 60 7.44 -26.50 -5.50
CA LEU A 60 6.34 -26.32 -4.55
C LEU A 60 5.01 -26.00 -5.22
N LEU A 61 5.04 -25.35 -6.39
CA LEU A 61 3.85 -24.82 -7.07
C LEU A 61 3.82 -25.25 -8.53
N THR A 62 2.61 -25.35 -9.10
CA THR A 62 2.43 -25.72 -10.50
C THR A 62 2.91 -24.61 -11.44
N PRO A 63 3.38 -24.94 -12.66
CA PRO A 63 3.82 -23.95 -13.64
C PRO A 63 2.75 -22.91 -13.98
N ASP A 64 1.46 -23.30 -13.98
CA ASP A 64 0.34 -22.39 -14.23
C ASP A 64 0.21 -21.31 -13.16
N VAL A 65 0.37 -21.69 -11.88
CA VAL A 65 0.33 -20.76 -10.76
C VAL A 65 1.50 -19.78 -10.84
N LEU A 66 2.71 -20.27 -11.16
CA LEU A 66 3.89 -19.43 -11.30
C LEU A 66 3.77 -18.45 -12.47
N ARG A 67 3.23 -18.90 -13.62
CA ARG A 67 2.94 -18.02 -14.77
C ARG A 67 1.89 -16.98 -14.43
N HIS A 68 0.81 -17.37 -13.75
CA HIS A 68 -0.23 -16.44 -13.30
C HIS A 68 0.35 -15.36 -12.37
N ALA A 69 1.14 -15.77 -11.37
CA ALA A 69 1.81 -14.85 -10.45
C ALA A 69 2.75 -13.90 -11.19
N GLN A 70 3.53 -14.40 -12.16
CA GLN A 70 4.41 -13.57 -12.98
C GLN A 70 3.64 -12.52 -13.80
N MET A 71 2.53 -12.90 -14.43
CA MET A 71 1.69 -11.96 -15.19
C MET A 71 1.12 -10.88 -14.28
N ARG A 72 0.54 -11.27 -13.15
CA ARG A 72 -0.03 -10.33 -12.17
C ARG A 72 1.01 -9.39 -11.60
N ALA A 73 2.20 -9.90 -11.27
CA ALA A 73 3.33 -9.11 -10.79
C ALA A 73 3.79 -8.06 -11.80
N ARG A 74 3.78 -8.37 -13.10
CA ARG A 74 4.08 -7.40 -14.17
C ARG A 74 3.02 -6.30 -14.28
N THR A 75 1.74 -6.66 -14.20
CA THR A 75 0.61 -5.71 -14.26
C THR A 75 0.62 -4.74 -13.07
N ILE A 76 0.89 -5.25 -11.86
CA ILE A 76 0.88 -4.48 -10.62
C ILE A 76 2.24 -3.85 -10.32
N GLY A 77 3.33 -4.34 -10.92
CA GLY A 77 4.68 -3.83 -10.69
C GLY A 77 5.32 -4.26 -9.37
N VAL A 78 5.03 -5.46 -8.88
CA VAL A 78 5.59 -6.07 -7.64
C VAL A 78 6.43 -7.32 -7.97
N GLY A 79 7.03 -7.97 -6.97
CA GLY A 79 7.64 -9.30 -7.11
C GLY A 79 6.62 -10.41 -7.36
N GLY A 80 7.02 -11.47 -8.08
CA GLY A 80 6.13 -12.63 -8.30
C GLY A 80 5.84 -13.40 -7.01
N ASP A 81 6.83 -13.48 -6.13
CA ASP A 81 6.74 -14.05 -4.80
C ASP A 81 5.77 -13.28 -3.88
N GLU A 82 5.74 -11.95 -3.97
CA GLU A 82 4.80 -11.10 -3.24
C GLU A 82 3.34 -11.44 -3.61
N VAL A 83 3.05 -11.65 -4.90
CA VAL A 83 1.71 -12.07 -5.35
C VAL A 83 1.30 -13.41 -4.72
N LEU A 84 2.22 -14.38 -4.67
CA LEU A 84 1.95 -15.70 -4.11
C LEU A 84 1.69 -15.66 -2.60
N LEU A 85 2.42 -14.81 -1.87
CA LEU A 85 2.20 -14.57 -0.44
C LEU A 85 0.83 -13.93 -0.19
N HIS A 86 0.50 -12.87 -0.94
CA HIS A 86 -0.79 -12.19 -0.79
C HIS A 86 -1.97 -13.09 -1.16
N ALA A 87 -1.80 -14.02 -2.10
CA ALA A 87 -2.79 -15.03 -2.44
C ALA A 87 -2.90 -16.16 -1.39
N GLY A 88 -2.01 -16.21 -0.39
CA GLY A 88 -1.97 -17.27 0.62
C GLY A 88 -1.54 -18.62 0.08
N LEU A 89 -0.87 -18.66 -1.08
CA LEU A 89 -0.44 -19.89 -1.75
C LEU A 89 0.88 -20.45 -1.20
N ILE A 90 1.63 -19.63 -0.47
CA ILE A 90 2.88 -20.02 0.18
C ILE A 90 3.06 -19.23 1.48
N SER A 91 3.67 -19.84 2.49
CA SER A 91 4.00 -19.13 3.74
C SER A 91 5.30 -18.32 3.58
N PRO A 92 5.49 -17.24 4.36
CA PRO A 92 6.74 -16.47 4.41
C PRO A 92 8.00 -17.31 4.61
N GLU A 93 7.91 -18.32 5.47
CA GLU A 93 9.03 -19.20 5.86
C GLU A 93 9.34 -20.21 4.75
N ALA A 94 8.30 -20.84 4.18
CA ALA A 94 8.45 -21.77 3.07
C ALA A 94 9.02 -21.07 1.83
N LEU A 95 8.57 -19.83 1.57
CA LEU A 95 9.12 -18.99 0.51
C LEU A 95 10.61 -18.71 0.74
N ALA A 96 10.97 -18.22 1.93
CA ALA A 96 12.37 -17.91 2.24
C ALA A 96 13.27 -19.15 2.14
N ALA A 97 12.81 -20.30 2.63
CA ALA A 97 13.55 -21.57 2.53
C ALA A 97 13.77 -22.00 1.06
N ALA A 98 12.72 -21.93 0.24
CA ALA A 98 12.82 -22.29 -1.18
C ALA A 98 13.74 -21.34 -1.96
N GLN A 99 13.69 -20.04 -1.66
CA GLN A 99 14.56 -19.03 -2.28
C GLN A 99 16.02 -19.20 -1.82
N ALA A 100 16.27 -19.47 -0.53
CA ALA A 100 17.59 -19.74 0.00
C ALA A 100 18.22 -20.97 -0.68
N ALA A 101 17.46 -22.07 -0.77
CA ALA A 101 17.89 -23.29 -1.44
C ALA A 101 18.19 -23.07 -2.93
N HIS A 102 17.38 -22.25 -3.62
CA HIS A 102 17.60 -21.94 -5.03
C HIS A 102 18.86 -21.08 -5.26
N LEU A 103 19.15 -20.16 -4.35
CA LEU A 103 20.33 -19.29 -4.40
C LEU A 103 21.60 -19.97 -3.85
N GLY A 104 21.48 -21.15 -3.23
CA GLY A 104 22.60 -21.86 -2.63
C GLY A 104 23.15 -21.17 -1.37
N ILE A 105 22.29 -20.44 -0.64
CA ILE A 105 22.63 -19.74 0.60
C ILE A 105 21.88 -20.34 1.80
N ASP A 106 22.45 -20.19 2.99
CA ASP A 106 21.86 -20.75 4.21
C ASP A 106 20.66 -19.91 4.69
N LEU A 107 19.71 -20.58 5.34
CA LEU A 107 18.61 -19.91 6.03
C LEU A 107 19.09 -19.37 7.38
N TRP A 108 18.63 -18.18 7.76
CA TRP A 108 18.77 -17.66 9.11
C TRP A 108 17.49 -17.90 9.91
N ASP A 109 17.63 -18.66 11.00
CA ASP A 109 16.56 -19.13 11.90
C ASP A 109 16.47 -18.32 13.21
N GLY A 110 17.27 -17.26 13.33
CA GLY A 110 17.40 -16.46 14.55
C GLY A 110 18.80 -16.55 15.18
N GLU A 111 19.64 -17.49 14.72
CA GLU A 111 21.05 -17.56 15.06
C GLU A 111 21.94 -17.42 13.81
N PRO A 112 23.09 -16.71 13.89
CA PRO A 112 23.69 -16.09 15.07
C PRO A 112 23.04 -14.74 15.47
N VAL A 113 23.44 -14.22 16.64
CA VAL A 113 22.93 -12.97 17.23
C VAL A 113 23.29 -11.75 16.36
N LEU A 114 22.40 -10.77 16.32
CA LEU A 114 22.58 -9.51 15.60
C LEU A 114 23.74 -8.68 16.17
N LEU A 115 24.64 -8.26 15.29
CA LEU A 115 25.85 -7.46 15.57
C LEU A 115 25.63 -5.99 15.22
N LEU A 116 24.71 -5.36 15.94
CA LEU A 116 24.12 -4.09 15.54
C LEU A 116 23.89 -3.22 16.77
N PRO A 117 24.40 -1.97 16.82
CA PRO A 117 23.98 -1.00 17.82
C PRO A 117 22.47 -0.74 17.75
N ALA A 118 21.82 -0.50 18.89
CA ALA A 118 20.36 -0.28 18.93
C ALA A 118 19.91 0.95 18.11
N GLU A 119 20.79 1.94 17.97
CA GLU A 119 20.58 3.17 17.19
C GLU A 119 20.52 2.97 15.67
N ASP A 120 21.17 1.91 15.17
CA ASP A 120 21.24 1.60 13.73
C ASP A 120 20.07 0.69 13.28
N VAL A 121 19.29 0.17 14.24
CA VAL A 121 18.14 -0.73 13.97
C VAL A 121 17.13 -0.12 12.98
N PRO A 122 16.76 1.18 13.04
CA PRO A 122 15.90 1.79 12.04
C PRO A 122 16.47 1.73 10.61
N GLY A 123 17.80 1.84 10.46
CA GLY A 123 18.48 1.70 9.17
C GLY A 123 18.38 0.28 8.64
N ALA A 124 18.69 -0.71 9.49
CA ALA A 124 18.56 -2.13 9.18
C ALA A 124 17.13 -2.53 8.77
N LEU A 125 16.11 -2.01 9.47
CA LEU A 125 14.70 -2.23 9.15
C LEU A 125 14.30 -1.70 7.77
N ARG A 126 14.86 -0.53 7.36
CA ARG A 126 14.59 0.05 6.03
C ARG A 126 15.32 -0.68 4.92
N ALA A 127 16.57 -1.10 5.17
CA ALA A 127 17.37 -1.83 4.20
C ALA A 127 16.87 -3.28 4.01
N GLY A 128 16.23 -3.86 5.04
CA GLY A 128 15.91 -5.29 5.06
C GLY A 128 17.16 -6.16 5.20
N LEU A 129 18.24 -5.61 5.76
CA LEU A 129 19.55 -6.23 5.91
C LEU A 129 20.04 -5.99 7.33
N ALA A 130 20.71 -6.98 7.93
CA ALA A 130 21.37 -6.84 9.20
C ALA A 130 22.65 -7.68 9.26
N LEU A 131 23.61 -7.28 10.08
CA LEU A 131 24.78 -8.11 10.39
C LEU A 131 24.47 -8.97 11.61
N ALA A 132 24.85 -10.24 11.54
CA ALA A 132 24.77 -11.21 12.62
C ALA A 132 26.08 -11.99 12.74
N GLY A 133 26.31 -12.71 13.84
CA GLY A 133 27.51 -13.55 13.98
C GLY A 133 28.37 -13.19 15.17
N THR A 134 29.66 -13.44 15.00
CA THR A 134 30.70 -12.93 15.89
C THR A 134 31.43 -11.78 15.18
N ARG A 135 32.10 -10.90 15.94
CA ARG A 135 32.90 -9.82 15.33
C ARG A 135 34.02 -10.33 14.41
N GLN A 136 34.45 -11.58 14.60
CA GLN A 136 35.50 -12.20 13.80
C GLN A 136 34.95 -12.87 12.52
N ALA A 137 33.68 -13.29 12.53
CA ALA A 137 33.01 -13.90 11.40
C ALA A 137 31.58 -13.33 11.25
N PRO A 138 31.44 -12.08 10.79
CA PRO A 138 30.13 -11.50 10.58
C PRO A 138 29.51 -12.04 9.29
N VAL A 139 28.21 -12.31 9.40
CA VAL A 139 27.33 -12.83 8.36
C VAL A 139 26.26 -11.78 8.07
N LEU A 140 25.97 -11.54 6.80
CA LEU A 140 24.89 -10.67 6.36
C LEU A 140 23.59 -11.47 6.33
N VAL A 141 22.59 -11.03 7.11
CA VAL A 141 21.25 -11.59 7.09
C VAL A 141 20.36 -10.70 6.23
N ALA A 142 19.78 -11.27 5.18
CA ALA A 142 18.89 -10.59 4.26
C ALA A 142 17.44 -11.06 4.42
N GLY A 143 16.55 -10.12 4.74
CA GLY A 143 15.10 -10.31 4.79
C GLY A 143 14.45 -9.55 3.64
N VAL A 144 14.79 -9.94 2.40
CA VAL A 144 14.40 -9.24 1.17
C VAL A 144 13.42 -10.07 0.33
N ARG A 145 12.65 -9.41 -0.53
CA ARG A 145 11.66 -10.03 -1.44
C ARG A 145 11.60 -9.36 -2.79
N GLY A 146 10.98 -10.03 -3.75
CA GLY A 146 10.67 -9.49 -5.07
C GLY A 146 11.90 -8.90 -5.73
N ARG A 147 11.83 -7.62 -6.10
CA ARG A 147 12.94 -6.94 -6.79
C ARG A 147 14.21 -6.83 -5.97
N ALA A 148 14.11 -6.74 -4.64
CA ALA A 148 15.29 -6.68 -3.78
C ALA A 148 15.99 -8.05 -3.75
N LEU A 149 15.24 -9.15 -3.80
CA LEU A 149 15.82 -10.49 -3.95
C LEU A 149 16.50 -10.68 -5.31
N ARG A 150 15.93 -10.14 -6.40
CA ARG A 150 16.58 -10.15 -7.73
C ARG A 150 17.95 -9.49 -7.69
N ARG A 151 18.03 -8.31 -7.08
CA ARG A 151 19.30 -7.57 -6.92
C ARG A 151 20.31 -8.36 -6.08
N LEU A 152 19.86 -8.96 -4.98
CA LEU A 152 20.71 -9.81 -4.15
C LEU A 152 21.25 -11.01 -4.95
N ALA A 153 20.41 -11.65 -5.77
CA ALA A 153 20.84 -12.76 -6.61
C ALA A 153 21.87 -12.34 -7.68
N GLU A 154 21.69 -11.17 -8.28
CA GLU A 154 22.64 -10.58 -9.24
C GLU A 154 24.01 -10.30 -8.57
N GLU A 155 24.00 -9.73 -7.36
CA GLU A 155 25.22 -9.46 -6.58
C GLU A 155 25.94 -10.76 -6.18
N LEU A 156 25.19 -11.78 -5.72
CA LEU A 156 25.74 -13.10 -5.37
C LEU A 156 26.33 -13.82 -6.59
N ALA A 157 25.72 -13.67 -7.77
CA ALA A 157 26.25 -14.23 -9.01
C ALA A 157 27.56 -13.56 -9.43
N ALA A 158 27.72 -12.27 -9.16
CA ALA A 158 28.95 -11.53 -9.43
C ALA A 158 30.08 -11.86 -8.44
N ALA A 159 29.75 -12.19 -7.19
CA ALA A 159 30.72 -12.48 -6.13
C ALA A 159 30.37 -13.78 -5.36
N PRO A 160 30.53 -14.97 -5.97
CA PRO A 160 30.11 -16.24 -5.37
C PRO A 160 30.85 -16.59 -4.06
N ALA A 161 32.05 -16.03 -3.83
CA ALA A 161 32.76 -16.19 -2.56
C ALA A 161 31.99 -15.59 -1.37
N GLU A 162 31.18 -14.55 -1.60
CA GLU A 162 30.41 -13.87 -0.57
C GLU A 162 29.13 -14.63 -0.18
N ALA A 163 28.65 -15.56 -1.01
CA ALA A 163 27.46 -16.36 -0.74
C ALA A 163 27.54 -17.14 0.58
N THR A 164 28.74 -17.59 0.96
CA THR A 164 28.99 -18.28 2.25
C THR A 164 28.78 -17.39 3.47
N ARG A 165 28.76 -16.07 3.29
CA ARG A 165 28.58 -15.06 4.35
C ARG A 165 27.23 -14.38 4.28
N VAL A 166 26.33 -14.84 3.41
CA VAL A 166 24.97 -14.32 3.31
C VAL A 166 24.00 -15.40 3.77
N ARG A 167 23.06 -15.02 4.62
CA ARG A 167 21.92 -15.86 5.00
C ARG A 167 20.62 -15.18 4.63
N LEU A 168 19.68 -15.96 4.11
CA LEU A 168 18.35 -15.45 3.79
C LEU A 168 17.38 -15.75 4.92
N THR A 169 16.39 -14.89 5.13
CA THR A 169 15.26 -15.14 6.03
C THR A 169 14.03 -14.42 5.52
N SER A 170 12.88 -14.64 6.16
CA SER A 170 11.69 -13.85 5.82
C SER A 170 11.84 -12.42 6.36
N PRO A 171 11.38 -11.39 5.61
CA PRO A 171 11.30 -10.02 6.11
C PRO A 171 10.60 -9.89 7.47
N GLU A 172 9.58 -10.71 7.75
CA GLU A 172 8.87 -10.74 9.03
C GLU A 172 9.76 -11.22 10.16
N THR A 173 10.49 -12.32 9.96
CA THR A 173 11.41 -12.88 10.96
C THR A 173 12.54 -11.91 11.26
N LEU A 174 13.13 -11.30 10.23
CA LEU A 174 14.17 -10.28 10.42
C LEU A 174 13.64 -9.05 11.16
N ARG A 175 12.46 -8.54 10.76
CA ARG A 175 11.83 -7.38 11.44
C ARG A 175 11.51 -7.70 12.90
N ALA A 176 11.00 -8.89 13.20
CA ALA A 176 10.71 -9.31 14.56
C ALA A 176 11.99 -9.41 15.41
N ALA A 177 13.08 -9.94 14.86
CA ALA A 177 14.36 -9.98 15.54
C ALA A 177 14.94 -8.58 15.79
N LEU A 178 14.94 -7.72 14.77
CA LEU A 178 15.36 -6.32 14.89
C LEU A 178 14.51 -5.55 15.91
N ALA A 179 13.19 -5.74 15.90
CA ALA A 179 12.28 -5.11 16.85
C ALA A 179 12.55 -5.55 18.30
N ARG A 180 12.84 -6.85 18.53
CA ARG A 180 13.24 -7.35 19.85
C ARG A 180 14.59 -6.78 20.29
N HIS A 181 15.57 -6.72 19.38
CA HIS A 181 16.91 -6.22 19.64
C HIS A 181 16.91 -4.72 19.98
N GLY A 182 16.14 -3.92 19.24
CA GLY A 182 16.05 -2.47 19.39
C GLY A 182 14.87 -1.96 20.21
N ALA A 183 14.16 -2.82 20.96
CA ALA A 183 12.83 -2.50 21.50
C ALA A 183 12.77 -1.16 22.26
N GLY A 184 13.72 -0.93 23.19
CA GLY A 184 13.77 0.30 23.98
C GLY A 184 14.05 1.55 23.14
N GLY A 185 15.07 1.49 22.29
CA GLY A 185 15.46 2.61 21.41
C GLY A 185 14.38 2.94 20.38
N LEU A 186 13.76 1.91 19.78
CA LEU A 186 12.66 2.09 18.84
C LEU A 186 11.43 2.71 19.51
N ALA A 187 11.06 2.25 20.70
CA ALA A 187 9.91 2.78 21.44
C ALA A 187 10.10 4.26 21.82
N GLN A 188 11.28 4.61 22.34
CA GLN A 188 11.63 6.00 22.67
C GLN A 188 11.67 6.88 21.41
N ALA A 189 12.33 6.42 20.34
CA ALA A 189 12.39 7.15 19.08
C ALA A 189 10.99 7.34 18.45
N ALA A 190 10.08 6.38 18.61
CA ALA A 190 8.70 6.50 18.15
C ALA A 190 7.87 7.48 18.99
N ALA A 191 8.00 7.45 20.33
CA ALA A 191 7.23 8.30 21.24
C ALA A 191 7.73 9.75 21.23
N ASP A 192 9.05 9.95 21.34
CA ASP A 192 9.66 11.27 21.49
C ASP A 192 10.19 11.85 20.18
N GLY A 193 10.32 11.03 19.12
CA GLY A 193 10.98 11.46 17.90
C GLY A 193 10.31 12.65 17.20
N LEU A 194 8.97 12.75 17.27
CA LEU A 194 8.26 13.92 16.74
C LEU A 194 8.53 15.17 17.59
N ARG A 195 8.46 15.03 18.92
CA ARG A 195 8.75 16.11 19.87
C ARG A 195 10.19 16.61 19.71
N GLN A 196 11.15 15.72 19.54
CA GLN A 196 12.57 16.06 19.41
C GLN A 196 12.89 16.74 18.08
N ARG A 197 12.36 16.21 16.96
CA ARG A 197 12.68 16.72 15.61
C ARG A 197 11.85 17.94 15.22
N HIS A 198 10.58 17.98 15.61
CA HIS A 198 9.66 19.07 15.27
C HIS A 198 8.81 19.46 16.49
N PRO A 199 9.38 20.14 17.49
CA PRO A 199 8.66 20.53 18.71
C PRO A 199 7.37 21.30 18.45
N HIS A 200 7.36 22.18 17.45
CA HIS A 200 6.18 22.98 17.06
C HIS A 200 5.04 22.17 16.45
N LEU A 201 5.28 20.93 16.02
CA LEU A 201 4.26 19.98 15.54
C LEU A 201 3.80 19.02 16.64
N SER A 202 4.37 19.15 17.84
CA SER A 202 4.04 18.31 18.99
C SER A 202 3.15 19.07 19.96
N ALA A 203 2.03 18.45 20.35
CA ALA A 203 1.17 18.96 21.43
C ALA A 203 1.72 18.64 22.84
N ALA A 204 2.92 18.05 22.95
CA ALA A 204 3.48 17.60 24.23
C ALA A 204 3.79 18.75 25.20
N ASP A 205 4.11 19.94 24.68
CA ASP A 205 4.44 21.11 25.50
C ASP A 205 3.23 22.03 25.73
N ALA A 206 2.01 21.52 25.53
CA ALA A 206 0.79 22.26 25.88
C ALA A 206 0.87 22.71 27.35
N PRO A 207 0.60 24.00 27.65
CA PRO A 207 0.78 24.53 29.00
C PRO A 207 -0.02 23.69 29.99
N GLN A 208 0.69 22.95 30.83
CA GLN A 208 0.13 22.08 31.87
C GLN A 208 -1.04 22.78 32.57
N GLY A 209 -2.15 22.06 32.77
CA GLY A 209 -3.46 22.60 33.19
C GLY A 209 -3.44 23.55 34.39
N ARG A 210 -2.36 23.57 35.20
CA ARG A 210 -2.14 24.55 36.26
C ARG A 210 -1.96 26.00 35.76
N ARG A 211 -1.37 26.22 34.57
CA ARG A 211 -1.25 27.55 33.96
C ARG A 211 -2.58 28.05 33.40
N LEU A 212 -3.47 27.14 32.99
CA LEU A 212 -4.82 27.46 32.54
C LEU A 212 -5.85 27.53 33.68
N ALA A 213 -5.53 26.99 34.86
CA ALA A 213 -6.42 27.02 36.02
C ALA A 213 -6.66 28.45 36.54
N TRP A 214 -5.63 29.29 36.53
CA TRP A 214 -5.75 30.68 37.00
C TRP A 214 -6.74 31.53 36.18
N PRO A 215 -6.64 31.61 34.83
CA PRO A 215 -7.63 32.35 34.06
C PRO A 215 -9.03 31.76 34.18
N PHE A 216 -9.17 30.42 34.26
CA PHE A 216 -10.47 29.78 34.46
C PHE A 216 -11.09 30.15 35.82
N LEU A 217 -10.28 30.19 36.88
CA LEU A 217 -10.71 30.61 38.21
C LEU A 217 -11.12 32.09 38.24
N MET A 218 -10.37 32.97 37.57
CA MET A 218 -10.73 34.39 37.48
C MET A 218 -12.04 34.61 36.72
N VAL A 219 -12.25 33.89 35.61
CA VAL A 219 -13.51 33.93 34.86
C VAL A 219 -14.67 33.41 35.71
N ALA A 220 -14.49 32.28 36.41
CA ALA A 220 -15.51 31.71 37.29
C ALA A 220 -15.87 32.67 38.44
N ALA A 221 -14.88 33.29 39.08
CA ALA A 221 -15.11 34.28 40.13
C ALA A 221 -15.86 35.52 39.62
N GLY A 222 -15.50 36.01 38.42
CA GLY A 222 -16.20 37.13 37.77
C GLY A 222 -17.66 36.82 37.43
N LEU A 223 -17.93 35.61 36.93
CA LEU A 223 -19.30 35.15 36.67
C LEU A 223 -20.12 35.03 37.96
N LEU A 224 -19.52 34.54 39.05
CA LEU A 224 -20.17 34.43 40.36
C LEU A 224 -20.53 35.81 40.93
N LEU A 225 -19.61 36.78 40.81
CA LEU A 225 -19.83 38.16 41.23
C LEU A 225 -20.96 38.82 40.42
N LEU A 226 -20.98 38.60 39.10
CA LEU A 226 -22.03 39.11 38.21
C LEU A 226 -23.39 38.46 38.50
N ALA A 227 -23.42 37.17 38.84
CA ALA A 227 -24.63 36.47 39.24
C ALA A 227 -25.25 37.07 40.52
N PHE A 228 -24.41 37.46 41.48
CA PHE A 228 -24.85 38.01 42.76
C PHE A 228 -25.33 39.47 42.64
N PHE A 229 -24.61 40.32 41.90
CA PHE A 229 -24.90 41.76 41.82
C PHE A 229 -25.85 42.15 40.67
N ALA A 230 -25.87 41.41 39.57
CA ALA A 230 -26.63 41.77 38.37
C ALA A 230 -27.07 40.54 37.56
N PRO A 231 -28.06 39.77 38.03
CA PRO A 231 -28.48 38.52 37.39
C PRO A 231 -28.97 38.71 35.93
N ALA A 232 -29.60 39.85 35.63
CA ALA A 232 -30.01 40.18 34.26
C ALA A 232 -28.82 40.41 33.31
N ALA A 233 -27.72 41.00 33.80
CA ALA A 233 -26.52 41.21 33.01
C ALA A 233 -25.80 39.87 32.70
N LEU A 234 -25.82 38.93 33.64
CA LEU A 234 -25.32 37.58 33.41
C LEU A 234 -26.09 36.85 32.30
N GLN A 235 -27.42 36.95 32.30
CA GLN A 235 -28.25 36.34 31.24
C GLN A 235 -27.88 36.90 29.85
N MET A 236 -27.69 38.21 29.73
CA MET A 236 -27.26 38.84 28.48
C MET A 236 -25.85 38.43 28.06
N ALA A 237 -24.92 38.32 29.02
CA ALA A 237 -23.56 37.86 28.75
C ALA A 237 -23.52 36.40 28.25
N VAL A 238 -24.28 35.51 28.89
CA VAL A 238 -24.40 34.11 28.48
C VAL A 238 -25.06 34.00 27.10
N LEU A 239 -26.17 34.72 26.88
CA LEU A 239 -26.84 34.74 25.58
C LEU A 239 -25.93 35.25 24.47
N GLY A 240 -25.17 36.32 24.73
CA GLY A 240 -24.18 36.86 23.80
C GLY A 240 -23.05 35.87 23.50
N ALA A 241 -22.53 35.18 24.52
CA ALA A 241 -21.48 34.18 24.35
C ALA A 241 -21.97 32.98 23.52
N VAL A 242 -23.15 32.43 23.85
CA VAL A 242 -23.76 31.33 23.10
C VAL A 242 -24.07 31.74 21.65
N SER A 243 -24.63 32.94 21.46
CA SER A 243 -24.90 33.48 20.12
C SER A 243 -23.62 33.63 19.31
N THR A 244 -22.53 34.10 19.93
CA THR A 244 -21.23 34.23 19.27
C THR A 244 -20.65 32.89 18.86
N VAL A 245 -20.69 31.88 19.75
CA VAL A 245 -20.24 30.51 19.41
C VAL A 245 -21.07 29.94 18.26
N PHE A 246 -22.39 30.15 18.30
CA PHE A 246 -23.30 29.72 17.23
C PHE A 246 -23.00 30.42 15.90
N LEU A 247 -22.81 31.74 15.91
CA LEU A 247 -22.42 32.53 14.74
C LEU A 247 -21.08 32.08 14.16
N CYS A 248 -20.07 31.80 15.00
CA CYS A 248 -18.80 31.25 14.56
C CYS A 248 -18.95 29.86 13.93
N ALA A 249 -19.71 28.96 14.56
CA ALA A 249 -19.96 27.62 14.02
C ALA A 249 -20.74 27.67 12.70
N LEU A 250 -21.73 28.57 12.59
CA LEU A 250 -22.45 28.82 11.35
C LEU A 250 -21.54 29.42 10.28
N GLY A 251 -20.69 30.38 10.64
CA GLY A 251 -19.69 30.97 9.75
C GLY A 251 -18.72 29.92 9.21
N LEU A 252 -18.24 29.00 10.05
CA LEU A 252 -17.42 27.86 9.62
C LEU A 252 -18.18 26.95 8.64
N ARG A 253 -19.45 26.62 8.93
CA ARG A 253 -20.28 25.82 8.01
C ARG A 253 -20.48 26.51 6.67
N LEU A 254 -20.79 27.81 6.68
CA LEU A 254 -20.96 28.61 5.47
C LEU A 254 -19.64 28.69 4.68
N ALA A 255 -18.51 28.88 5.37
CA ALA A 255 -17.19 28.86 4.75
C ALA A 255 -16.89 27.50 4.10
N SER A 256 -17.29 26.38 4.72
CA SER A 256 -17.18 25.06 4.10
C SER A 256 -18.03 24.93 2.84
N CYS A 257 -19.21 25.58 2.76
CA CYS A 257 -20.02 25.60 1.55
C CYS A 257 -19.41 26.46 0.42
N LEU A 258 -18.57 27.43 0.77
CA LEU A 258 -17.87 28.29 -0.20
C LEU A 258 -16.52 27.70 -0.65
N MET A 259 -16.07 26.60 -0.03
CA MET A 259 -14.88 25.91 -0.51
C MET A 259 -15.14 25.36 -1.92
N PRO A 260 -14.23 25.57 -2.87
CA PRO A 260 -14.34 24.98 -4.20
C PRO A 260 -14.52 23.47 -4.09
N GLU A 261 -15.34 22.89 -4.95
CA GLU A 261 -15.35 21.43 -5.08
C GLU A 261 -13.92 20.92 -5.33
N PRO A 262 -13.56 19.75 -4.77
CA PRO A 262 -12.27 19.15 -5.02
C PRO A 262 -12.01 19.08 -6.53
N ALA A 263 -10.77 19.37 -6.91
CA ALA A 263 -10.34 19.42 -8.31
C ALA A 263 -10.85 18.20 -9.12
N PRO A 264 -11.12 18.37 -10.42
CA PRO A 264 -11.62 17.29 -11.26
C PRO A 264 -10.77 16.04 -11.12
N ALA A 265 -11.43 14.89 -11.16
CA ALA A 265 -10.79 13.58 -11.00
C ALA A 265 -9.53 13.50 -11.88
N LEU A 266 -8.37 13.40 -11.22
CA LEU A 266 -7.12 13.15 -11.91
C LEU A 266 -7.26 11.84 -12.70
N PRO A 267 -6.63 11.73 -13.88
CA PRO A 267 -6.65 10.50 -14.66
C PRO A 267 -6.20 9.33 -13.77
N ARG A 268 -6.97 8.22 -13.80
CA ARG A 268 -6.67 7.03 -13.00
C ARG A 268 -5.25 6.56 -13.33
N LEU A 269 -4.42 6.50 -12.30
CA LEU A 269 -3.07 5.96 -12.42
C LEU A 269 -3.17 4.45 -12.65
N GLU A 270 -2.38 3.92 -13.58
CA GLU A 270 -2.27 2.47 -13.76
C GLU A 270 -1.69 1.82 -12.49
N ASP A 271 -2.16 0.61 -12.17
CA ASP A 271 -1.81 -0.10 -10.93
C ASP A 271 -0.30 -0.25 -10.73
N ARG A 272 0.49 -0.39 -11.80
CA ARG A 272 1.96 -0.45 -11.75
C ARG A 272 2.61 0.81 -11.17
N HIS A 273 2.01 1.97 -11.39
CA HIS A 273 2.52 3.26 -10.96
C HIS A 273 2.02 3.65 -9.56
N LEU A 274 1.06 2.91 -9.01
CA LEU A 274 0.61 3.13 -7.64
C LEU A 274 1.78 2.85 -6.66
N PRO A 275 2.00 3.70 -5.65
CA PRO A 275 3.01 3.46 -4.62
C PRO A 275 2.62 2.27 -3.72
N VAL A 276 3.50 1.84 -2.82
CA VAL A 276 3.03 1.02 -1.68
C VAL A 276 2.38 1.96 -0.67
N TYR A 277 1.15 1.66 -0.27
CA TYR A 277 0.34 2.52 0.59
C TYR A 277 0.07 1.85 1.93
N SER A 278 0.52 2.49 3.01
CA SER A 278 0.29 2.01 4.38
C SER A 278 -0.86 2.75 5.05
N ILE A 279 -1.88 2.03 5.52
CA ILE A 279 -3.01 2.57 6.28
C ILE A 279 -2.81 2.21 7.76
N LEU A 280 -2.59 3.22 8.59
CA LEU A 280 -2.54 3.07 10.04
C LEU A 280 -3.93 3.26 10.62
N VAL A 281 -4.46 2.23 11.27
CA VAL A 281 -5.81 2.20 11.82
C VAL A 281 -5.71 2.12 13.35
N PRO A 282 -5.75 3.25 14.07
CA PRO A 282 -5.75 3.25 15.51
C PRO A 282 -7.11 2.76 16.03
N LEU A 283 -7.09 1.71 16.86
CA LEU A 283 -8.26 1.14 17.51
C LEU A 283 -8.18 1.46 19.01
N TYR A 284 -9.18 2.17 19.53
CA TYR A 284 -9.28 2.48 20.96
C TYR A 284 -10.46 1.75 21.59
N ARG A 285 -10.24 0.59 22.22
CA ARG A 285 -11.29 -0.24 22.85
C ARG A 285 -12.46 -0.62 21.91
N GLU A 286 -12.25 -0.53 20.60
CA GLU A 286 -13.26 -0.76 19.56
C GLU A 286 -13.04 -2.08 18.83
N ALA A 287 -12.46 -3.08 19.51
CA ALA A 287 -12.12 -4.38 18.90
C ALA A 287 -13.34 -5.08 18.25
N ALA A 288 -14.55 -4.84 18.77
CA ALA A 288 -15.78 -5.38 18.20
C ALA A 288 -16.09 -4.85 16.79
N MET A 289 -15.50 -3.72 16.37
CA MET A 289 -15.74 -3.08 15.06
C MET A 289 -14.80 -3.62 13.98
N VAL A 290 -13.78 -4.39 14.36
CA VAL A 290 -12.73 -4.90 13.47
C VAL A 290 -13.28 -5.67 12.27
N PRO A 291 -14.27 -6.59 12.39
CA PRO A 291 -14.76 -7.33 11.22
C PRO A 291 -15.38 -6.42 10.16
N ARG A 292 -16.17 -5.43 10.58
CA ARG A 292 -16.79 -4.45 9.67
C ARG A 292 -15.76 -3.50 9.06
N LEU A 293 -14.74 -3.15 9.82
CA LEU A 293 -13.64 -2.32 9.32
C LEU A 293 -12.78 -3.07 8.30
N ALA A 294 -12.48 -4.34 8.58
CA ALA A 294 -11.74 -5.21 7.66
C ALA A 294 -12.50 -5.39 6.33
N SER A 295 -13.82 -5.57 6.36
CA SER A 295 -14.61 -5.67 5.13
C SER A 295 -14.63 -4.37 4.33
N ALA A 296 -14.72 -3.22 5.01
CA ALA A 296 -14.65 -1.92 4.36
C ALA A 296 -13.26 -1.65 3.73
N LEU A 297 -12.19 -2.02 4.43
CA LEU A 297 -10.82 -1.88 3.93
C LEU A 297 -10.52 -2.84 2.78
N ALA A 298 -11.08 -4.05 2.80
CA ALA A 298 -10.98 -5.00 1.69
C ALA A 298 -11.75 -4.56 0.44
N ALA A 299 -12.74 -3.67 0.59
CA ALA A 299 -13.50 -3.09 -0.52
C ALA A 299 -12.79 -1.88 -1.17
N LEU A 300 -11.60 -1.50 -0.68
CA LEU A 300 -10.83 -0.42 -1.29
C LEU A 300 -10.39 -0.81 -2.70
N ASP A 301 -10.62 0.06 -3.68
CA ASP A 301 -10.17 -0.10 -5.06
C ASP A 301 -8.66 0.17 -5.16
N TYR A 302 -7.87 -0.76 -4.61
CA TYR A 302 -6.42 -0.74 -4.57
C TYR A 302 -5.86 -2.16 -4.68
N PRO A 303 -4.75 -2.38 -5.41
CA PRO A 303 -4.11 -3.69 -5.47
C PRO A 303 -3.72 -4.17 -4.05
N PRO A 304 -4.18 -5.35 -3.59
CA PRO A 304 -3.89 -5.83 -2.24
C PRO A 304 -2.39 -6.03 -1.98
N GLU A 305 -1.60 -6.27 -3.03
CA GLU A 305 -0.14 -6.42 -2.97
C GLU A 305 0.59 -5.12 -2.63
N LYS A 306 -0.06 -3.97 -2.81
CA LYS A 306 0.50 -2.65 -2.50
C LYS A 306 -0.15 -2.01 -1.29
N LEU A 307 -1.12 -2.68 -0.66
CA LEU A 307 -1.85 -2.15 0.48
C LEU A 307 -1.35 -2.80 1.77
N ASP A 308 -0.81 -1.99 2.68
CA ASP A 308 -0.31 -2.42 3.99
C ASP A 308 -1.19 -1.84 5.10
N ILE A 309 -2.05 -2.67 5.69
CA ILE A 309 -2.97 -2.24 6.75
C ILE A 309 -2.37 -2.59 8.11
N LYS A 310 -2.15 -1.59 8.96
CA LYS A 310 -1.65 -1.77 10.32
C LYS A 310 -2.69 -1.35 11.35
N LEU A 311 -3.27 -2.34 12.03
CA LEU A 311 -4.16 -2.12 13.16
C LEU A 311 -3.31 -1.82 14.41
N ILE A 312 -3.46 -0.63 14.99
CA ILE A 312 -2.69 -0.20 16.16
C ILE A 312 -3.63 -0.14 17.36
N GLN A 313 -3.35 -0.94 18.39
CA GLN A 313 -4.12 -0.89 19.63
C GLN A 313 -3.58 0.21 20.54
N LEU A 314 -4.43 1.18 20.88
CA LEU A 314 -4.09 2.23 21.84
C LEU A 314 -4.29 1.69 23.26
N VAL A 315 -3.19 1.34 23.93
CA VAL A 315 -3.19 0.98 25.37
C VAL A 315 -2.98 2.24 26.19
N LYS A 316 -3.87 2.53 27.16
CA LYS A 316 -3.61 3.55 28.17
C LYS A 316 -2.45 3.06 29.05
N LEU A 317 -1.29 3.71 28.94
CA LEU A 317 -0.31 3.72 30.02
C LEU A 317 -0.95 4.48 31.17
N LEU A 318 -1.41 3.75 32.18
CA LEU A 318 -1.92 4.26 33.45
C LEU A 318 -0.76 4.55 34.39
#